data_AF-A0A914WEF4-F1
#
_entry.id   AF-A0A914WEF4-F1
#
_cell.length_a   1.000
_cell.length_b   1.000
_cell.length_c   1.000
_cell.angle_alpha   90.00
_cell.angle_beta   90.00
_cell.angle_gamma   90.00
#
_symmetry.space_group_name_H-M   'P 1'
#
loop_
_entity.id
_entity.type
_entity.pdbx_description
1 polymer ?
#
loop_
_entity_poly.entity_id
_entity_poly.type
_entity_poly.pdbx_seq_one_letter_code
_entity_poly.pdbx_strand_id
1 'polypeptide(L)'
;MKNRKATGPDDVPAEVWKLLGDHGTTILVDLFNQVVTEGCVPQMWSTSVMVPIWKGKGDVAECLNYRPIHLLCHTMKIFKQILDTWIRAIIKITPNQCGFVPRCGTTDAIHAARLLLEKHREKNKTVHTAFLDLEKAFDRVLHELIWHALRSHGVPEVYVN
;
A
#
# COMPACT_ATOMS: atom_id res chain seq x y z
N MET A 1 4.75 -2.73 13.91
CA MET A 1 4.30 -1.31 13.80
C MET A 1 5.13 -0.38 14.68
N LYS A 2 5.22 0.92 14.34
CA LYS A 2 5.86 1.94 15.19
C LYS A 2 4.91 2.40 16.30
N ASN A 3 5.46 2.87 17.43
CA ASN A 3 4.69 3.44 18.54
C ASN A 3 4.21 4.87 18.21
N ARG A 4 3.26 5.37 19.00
CA ARG A 4 2.69 6.72 19.00
C ARG A 4 2.08 7.09 17.64
N LYS A 5 1.37 6.13 17.05
CA LYS A 5 0.59 6.33 15.82
C LYS A 5 -0.87 6.56 16.20
N ALA A 6 -1.53 7.46 15.47
CA ALA A 6 -2.95 7.73 15.64
C ALA A 6 -3.78 6.47 15.43
N THR A 7 -4.80 6.29 16.27
CA THR A 7 -5.71 5.15 16.26
C THR A 7 -6.69 5.21 15.08
N GLY A 8 -7.27 4.05 14.76
CA GLY A 8 -8.39 3.96 13.86
C GLY A 8 -9.72 4.12 14.62
N PRO A 9 -10.85 3.77 13.99
CA PRO A 9 -12.18 3.85 14.60
C PRO A 9 -12.36 3.02 15.88
N ASP A 10 -11.50 2.02 16.12
CA ASP A 10 -11.55 1.14 17.29
C ASP A 10 -10.84 1.73 18.52
N ASP A 11 -10.13 2.85 18.37
CA ASP A 11 -9.31 3.46 19.41
C ASP A 11 -8.29 2.52 20.07
N VAL A 12 -7.92 1.43 19.39
CA VAL A 12 -6.91 0.48 19.87
C VAL A 12 -5.53 0.90 19.36
N PRO A 13 -4.61 1.33 20.23
CA PRO A 13 -3.26 1.70 19.82
C PRO A 13 -2.41 0.45 19.54
N ALA A 14 -1.39 0.60 18.68
CA ALA A 14 -0.49 -0.49 18.32
C ALA A 14 0.28 -1.08 19.52
N GLU A 15 0.45 -0.27 20.57
CA GLU A 15 1.12 -0.60 21.82
C GLU A 15 0.41 -1.69 22.60
N VAL A 16 -0.92 -1.78 22.54
CA VAL A 16 -1.69 -2.84 23.22
C VAL A 16 -1.19 -4.21 22.76
N TRP A 17 -1.07 -4.41 21.45
CA TRP A 17 -0.57 -5.66 20.87
C TRP A 17 0.87 -5.98 21.25
N LYS A 18 1.69 -4.96 21.52
CA LYS A 18 3.08 -5.15 21.96
C LYS A 18 3.18 -5.50 23.44
N LEU A 19 2.36 -4.85 24.26
CA LEU A 19 2.34 -5.04 25.71
C LEU A 19 1.74 -6.40 26.09
N LEU A 20 0.78 -6.89 25.31
CA LEU A 20 0.18 -8.22 25.50
C LEU A 20 1.12 -9.37 25.12
N GLY A 21 2.24 -9.12 24.43
CA GLY A 21 3.24 -10.13 24.07
C GLY A 21 2.65 -11.35 23.35
N ASP A 22 3.00 -12.55 23.82
CA ASP A 22 2.56 -13.82 23.23
C ASP A 22 1.05 -14.03 23.33
N HIS A 23 0.42 -13.51 24.39
CA HIS A 23 -1.03 -13.57 24.54
C HIS A 23 -1.72 -12.74 23.47
N GLY A 24 -1.25 -11.53 23.22
CA GLY A 24 -1.75 -10.67 22.14
C GLY A 24 -1.54 -11.30 20.77
N THR A 25 -0.41 -11.99 20.57
CA THR A 25 -0.13 -12.73 19.34
C THR A 25 -1.12 -13.86 19.14
N THR A 26 -1.43 -14.64 20.18
CA THR A 26 -2.43 -15.72 20.13
C THR A 26 -3.80 -15.20 19.73
N ILE A 27 -4.26 -14.11 20.37
CA ILE A 27 -5.54 -13.46 20.02
C ILE A 27 -5.57 -13.02 18.55
N LEU A 28 -4.50 -12.39 18.07
CA LEU A 28 -4.42 -11.95 16.67
C LEU A 28 -4.42 -13.11 15.69
N VAL A 29 -3.71 -14.20 16.02
CA VAL A 29 -3.68 -15.41 15.19
C VAL A 29 -5.07 -16.03 15.09
N ASP A 30 -5.78 -16.20 16.21
CA ASP A 30 -7.13 -16.74 16.23
C ASP A 30 -8.09 -15.87 15.39
N LEU A 31 -8.03 -14.54 15.59
CA LEU A 31 -8.82 -13.59 14.81
C LEU A 31 -8.52 -13.68 13.31
N PHE A 32 -7.25 -13.72 12.92
CA PHE A 32 -6.87 -13.75 11.50
C PHE A 32 -7.23 -15.08 10.84
N ASN A 33 -7.08 -16.20 11.55
CA ASN A 33 -7.51 -17.50 11.06
C ASN A 33 -9.03 -17.53 10.86
N GLN A 34 -9.79 -16.94 11.79
CA GLN A 34 -11.24 -16.81 11.65
C GLN A 34 -11.61 -15.98 10.41
N VAL A 35 -10.97 -14.82 10.23
CA VAL A 35 -11.18 -13.96 9.05
C VAL A 35 -10.93 -14.71 7.74
N VAL A 36 -9.84 -15.47 7.65
CA VAL A 36 -9.50 -16.25 6.45
C VAL A 36 -10.48 -17.39 6.23
N THR A 37 -10.89 -18.08 7.29
CA THR A 37 -11.78 -19.25 7.21
C THR A 37 -13.21 -18.86 6.85
N GLU A 38 -13.72 -17.78 7.44
CA GLU A 38 -15.09 -17.30 7.24
C GLU A 38 -15.22 -16.36 6.02
N GLY A 39 -14.10 -15.82 5.52
CA GLY A 39 -14.11 -14.81 4.46
C GLY A 39 -14.71 -13.47 4.88
N CYS A 40 -14.92 -13.27 6.19
CA CYS A 40 -15.55 -12.07 6.75
C CYS A 40 -14.56 -11.29 7.62
N VAL A 41 -14.56 -9.96 7.49
CA VAL A 41 -13.76 -9.08 8.35
C VAL A 41 -14.63 -8.44 9.43
N PRO A 42 -14.06 -8.06 10.59
CA PRO A 42 -14.77 -7.26 11.59
C PRO A 42 -15.36 -6.00 10.96
N GLN A 43 -16.61 -5.66 11.31
CA GLN A 43 -17.32 -4.50 10.74
C GLN A 43 -16.53 -3.18 10.87
N MET A 44 -15.79 -3.02 11.96
CA MET A 44 -14.93 -1.84 12.20
C MET A 44 -13.80 -1.69 11.19
N TRP A 45 -13.38 -2.76 10.50
CA TRP A 45 -12.37 -2.70 9.45
C TRP A 45 -12.90 -2.08 8.16
N SER A 46 -14.22 -2.04 7.99
CA SER A 46 -14.89 -1.40 6.85
C SER A 46 -15.05 0.11 7.01
N THR A 47 -14.66 0.68 8.16
CA THR A 47 -14.74 2.12 8.42
C THR A 47 -13.34 2.71 8.64
N SER A 48 -13.25 4.04 8.57
CA SER A 48 -12.00 4.77 8.81
C SER A 48 -12.29 6.18 9.32
N VAL A 49 -11.35 6.75 10.09
CA VAL A 49 -11.39 8.17 10.44
C VAL A 49 -10.63 8.95 9.37
N MET A 50 -11.31 9.83 8.64
CA MET A 50 -10.69 10.67 7.61
C MET A 50 -10.18 11.98 8.22
N VAL A 51 -8.87 12.22 8.08
CA VAL A 51 -8.19 13.43 8.54
C VAL A 51 -7.65 14.18 7.32
N PRO A 52 -8.15 15.38 6.99
CA PRO A 52 -7.63 16.17 5.88
C PRO A 52 -6.31 16.85 6.26
N ILE A 53 -5.27 16.66 5.44
CA ILE A 53 -3.97 17.32 5.62
C ILE A 53 -3.73 18.31 4.49
N TRP A 54 -3.54 19.58 4.83
CA TRP A 54 -3.29 20.64 3.86
C TRP A 54 -1.98 20.40 3.09
N LYS A 55 -2.00 20.61 1.77
CA LYS A 55 -0.85 20.38 0.87
C LYS A 55 0.26 21.42 1.02
N GLY A 56 0.04 22.50 1.77
CA GLY A 56 0.99 23.60 1.92
C GLY A 56 1.02 24.59 0.75
N LYS A 57 0.02 24.53 -0.12
CA LYS A 57 -0.12 25.36 -1.34
C LYS A 57 -1.61 25.58 -1.64
N GLY A 58 -1.94 26.73 -2.24
CA GLY A 58 -3.31 27.11 -2.60
C GLY A 58 -4.11 27.70 -1.43
N ASP A 59 -5.39 27.99 -1.68
CA ASP A 59 -6.32 28.50 -0.67
C ASP A 59 -6.66 27.40 0.37
N VAL A 60 -6.67 27.79 1.64
CA VAL A 60 -7.04 26.94 2.78
C VAL A 60 -8.54 26.64 2.79
N ALA A 61 -9.37 27.50 2.19
CA ALA A 61 -10.82 27.27 2.07
C ALA A 61 -11.18 26.21 1.01
N GLU A 62 -10.26 25.85 0.13
CA GLU A 62 -10.51 24.94 -0.99
C GLU A 62 -10.19 23.48 -0.62
N CYS A 63 -11.21 22.61 -0.60
CA CYS A 63 -11.08 21.20 -0.24
C CYS A 63 -10.06 20.42 -1.09
N LEU A 64 -9.88 20.78 -2.37
CA LEU A 64 -8.93 20.14 -3.28
C LEU A 64 -7.47 20.34 -2.85
N ASN A 65 -7.19 21.34 -2.01
CA ASN A 65 -5.86 21.62 -1.47
C ASN A 65 -5.51 20.76 -0.25
N TYR A 66 -6.35 19.78 0.10
CA TYR A 66 -6.09 18.81 1.15
C TYR A 66 -5.82 17.41 0.58
N ARG A 67 -5.07 16.61 1.34
CA ARG A 67 -4.92 15.17 1.15
C ARG A 67 -5.77 14.47 2.21
N PRO A 68 -6.76 13.65 1.83
CA PRO A 68 -7.46 12.84 2.82
C PRO A 68 -6.52 11.73 3.30
N ILE A 69 -6.37 11.61 4.62
CA ILE A 69 -5.68 10.48 5.25
C ILE A 69 -6.69 9.67 6.03
N HIS A 70 -6.82 8.39 5.68
CA HIS A 70 -7.69 7.45 6.36
C HIS A 70 -6.91 6.72 7.47
N LEU A 71 -7.31 6.96 8.72
CA LEU A 71 -6.81 6.22 9.87
C LEU A 71 -7.59 4.92 9.98
N LEU A 72 -6.89 3.82 9.75
CA LEU A 72 -7.41 2.46 9.81
C LEU A 72 -7.09 1.80 11.15
N CYS A 73 -7.94 0.86 11.58
CA CYS A 73 -7.68 -0.02 12.73
C CYS A 73 -6.27 -0.62 12.67
N HIS A 74 -5.58 -0.65 13.80
CA HIS A 74 -4.22 -1.19 13.86
C HIS A 74 -4.19 -2.69 13.60
N THR A 75 -5.19 -3.42 14.06
CA THR A 75 -5.40 -4.85 13.78
C THR A 75 -5.48 -5.13 12.28
N MET A 76 -6.28 -4.36 11.54
CA MET A 76 -6.36 -4.48 10.08
C MET A 76 -5.01 -4.19 9.40
N LYS A 77 -4.25 -3.19 9.89
CA LYS A 77 -2.92 -2.87 9.33
C LYS A 77 -1.94 -4.04 9.49
N ILE A 78 -1.97 -4.74 10.63
CA ILE A 78 -1.16 -5.95 10.85
C ILE A 78 -1.55 -7.01 9.84
N PHE A 79 -2.85 -7.30 9.72
CA PHE A 79 -3.34 -8.33 8.80
C PHE A 79 -2.96 -8.03 7.34
N LYS A 80 -3.16 -6.78 6.89
CA LYS A 80 -2.74 -6.33 5.55
C LYS A 80 -1.24 -6.50 5.30
N GLN A 81 -0.40 -6.27 6.31
CA GLN A 81 1.05 -6.47 6.20
C GLN A 81 1.43 -7.95 6.03
N ILE A 82 0.71 -8.86 6.70
CA ILE A 82 0.88 -10.30 6.55
C ILE A 82 0.47 -10.71 5.12
N LEU A 83 -0.70 -10.28 4.65
CA LEU A 83 -1.17 -10.55 3.29
C LEU A 83 -0.20 -10.02 2.22
N ASP A 84 0.29 -8.78 2.37
CA ASP A 84 1.27 -8.19 1.44
C ASP A 84 2.55 -9.05 1.37
N THR A 85 3.02 -9.58 2.51
CA THR A 85 4.19 -10.47 2.57
C THR A 85 3.93 -11.77 1.79
N TRP A 86 2.77 -12.39 1.97
CA TRP A 86 2.41 -13.62 1.28
C TRP A 86 2.22 -13.42 -0.23
N ILE A 87 1.50 -12.38 -0.63
CA ILE A 87 1.27 -12.05 -2.04
C ILE A 87 2.61 -11.76 -2.74
N ARG A 88 3.52 -11.01 -2.10
CA ARG A 88 4.85 -10.72 -2.65
C ARG A 88 5.72 -11.96 -2.82
N ALA A 89 5.50 -13.02 -2.05
CA ALA A 89 6.21 -14.29 -2.24
C ALA A 89 5.74 -15.03 -3.51
N ILE A 90 4.55 -14.71 -4.01
CA ILE A 90 3.93 -15.36 -5.17
C ILE A 90 4.18 -14.54 -6.45
N ILE A 91 3.93 -13.24 -6.39
CA ILE A 91 3.98 -12.37 -7.57
C ILE A 91 5.42 -12.04 -7.97
N LYS A 92 5.68 -11.99 -9.27
CA LYS A 92 6.96 -11.50 -9.83
C LYS A 92 6.79 -10.08 -10.33
N ILE A 93 7.43 -9.13 -9.67
CA ILE A 93 7.44 -7.72 -10.08
C ILE A 93 8.61 -7.50 -11.04
N THR A 94 8.38 -6.71 -12.09
CA THR A 94 9.43 -6.33 -13.05
C THR A 94 10.60 -5.62 -12.35
N PRO A 95 11.87 -5.90 -12.72
CA PRO A 95 13.02 -5.20 -12.15
C PRO A 95 13.04 -3.69 -12.45
N ASN A 96 12.23 -3.24 -13.42
CA ASN A 96 12.11 -1.82 -13.74
C ASN A 96 11.16 -1.05 -12.79
N GLN A 97 10.45 -1.74 -11.89
CA GLN A 97 9.55 -1.12 -10.93
C GLN A 97 10.32 -0.66 -9.69
N CYS A 98 10.29 0.64 -9.43
CA CYS A 98 10.91 1.22 -8.22
C CYS A 98 9.90 1.78 -7.22
N GLY A 99 8.65 2.02 -7.62
CA GLY A 99 7.59 2.39 -6.68
C GLY A 99 7.14 1.18 -5.86
N PHE A 100 7.05 1.33 -4.54
CA PHE A 100 6.53 0.30 -3.61
C PHE A 100 7.27 -1.05 -3.64
N VAL A 101 8.52 -1.06 -4.11
CA VAL A 101 9.41 -2.23 -4.11
C VAL A 101 10.55 -1.96 -3.10
N PRO A 102 10.86 -2.90 -2.20
CA PRO A 102 11.96 -2.71 -1.27
C PRO A 102 13.29 -2.58 -2.04
N ARG A 103 14.17 -1.71 -1.55
CA ARG A 103 15.53 -1.51 -2.09
C ARG A 103 15.63 -0.90 -3.50
N CYS A 104 14.54 -0.46 -4.11
CA CYS A 104 14.59 0.51 -5.21
C CYS A 104 13.80 1.76 -4.82
N GLY A 105 14.41 2.94 -4.96
CA GLY A 105 13.79 4.22 -4.64
C GLY A 105 13.80 5.19 -5.83
N THR A 106 13.30 6.40 -5.57
CA THR A 106 13.25 7.47 -6.58
C THR A 106 14.64 7.83 -7.11
N THR A 107 15.67 7.79 -6.26
CA THR A 107 17.06 8.06 -6.67
C THR A 107 17.55 7.05 -7.69
N ASP A 108 17.24 5.76 -7.51
CA ASP A 108 17.64 4.69 -8.42
C ASP A 108 16.93 4.83 -9.77
N ALA A 109 15.64 5.13 -9.76
CA ALA A 109 14.86 5.37 -10.98
C ALA A 109 15.39 6.60 -11.76
N ILE A 110 15.70 7.70 -11.07
CA ILE A 110 16.31 8.90 -11.68
C ILE A 110 17.69 8.55 -12.23
N HIS A 111 18.50 7.80 -11.50
CA HIS A 111 19.83 7.41 -11.93
C HIS A 111 19.78 6.53 -13.19
N ALA A 112 18.89 5.53 -13.22
CA ALA A 112 18.68 4.69 -14.40
C ALA A 112 18.26 5.51 -15.62
N ALA A 113 17.33 6.47 -15.46
CA ALA A 113 16.91 7.36 -16.52
C ALA A 113 18.06 8.25 -17.03
N ARG A 114 18.87 8.80 -16.12
CA ARG A 114 20.06 9.60 -16.48
C ARG A 114 21.09 8.80 -17.24
N LEU A 115 21.43 7.60 -16.77
CA LEU A 115 22.38 6.70 -17.46
C LEU A 115 21.90 6.38 -18.88
N LEU A 116 20.60 6.18 -19.06
CA LEU A 116 19.99 5.93 -20.37
C LEU A 116 20.20 7.13 -21.32
N LEU A 117 19.94 8.34 -20.84
CA LEU A 117 20.14 9.58 -21.60
C LEU A 117 21.61 9.82 -21.94
N GLU A 118 22.51 9.67 -20.96
CA GLU A 118 23.95 9.90 -21.12
C GLU A 118 24.57 8.94 -22.14
N LYS A 119 24.28 7.63 -22.05
CA LYS A 119 24.80 6.62 -22.98
C LYS A 119 24.37 6.84 -24.43
N HIS A 120 23.19 7.41 -24.65
CA HIS A 120 22.74 7.73 -26.02
C HIS A 120 23.36 9.03 -26.52
N ARG A 121 23.52 10.02 -25.64
CA ARG A 121 24.22 11.26 -25.95
C ARG A 121 25.67 11.01 -26.37
N GLU A 122 26.40 10.12 -25.68
CA GLU A 122 27.76 9.70 -26.04
C GLU A 122 27.85 9.10 -27.45
N LYS A 123 26.77 8.45 -27.91
CA LYS A 123 26.68 7.83 -29.23
C LYS A 123 26.06 8.73 -30.30
N ASN A 124 25.84 10.01 -29.99
CA ASN A 124 25.11 10.96 -30.85
C ASN A 124 23.75 10.42 -31.34
N LYS A 125 23.05 9.65 -30.48
CA LYS A 125 21.71 9.15 -30.76
C LYS A 125 20.67 10.01 -30.07
N THR A 126 19.64 10.40 -30.81
CA THR A 126 18.48 11.11 -30.27
C THR A 126 17.67 10.18 -29.36
N VAL A 127 17.26 10.68 -28.20
CA VAL A 127 16.34 10.00 -27.27
C VAL A 127 15.15 10.90 -27.01
N HIS A 128 13.96 10.32 -27.06
CA HIS A 128 12.72 10.96 -26.66
C HIS A 128 12.20 10.27 -25.40
N THR A 129 11.79 11.06 -24.41
CA THR A 129 11.21 10.57 -23.16
C THR A 129 9.75 11.02 -23.04
N ALA A 130 8.89 10.10 -22.63
CA ALA A 130 7.48 10.38 -22.34
C ALA A 130 7.24 10.11 -20.85
N PHE A 131 6.63 11.08 -20.16
CA PHE A 131 6.21 10.93 -18.79
C PHE A 131 4.70 10.68 -18.77
N LEU A 132 4.30 9.58 -18.14
CA LEU A 132 2.90 9.18 -17.99
C LEU A 132 2.55 9.28 -16.51
N ASP A 133 1.51 10.06 -16.20
CA ASP A 133 0.95 10.17 -14.85
C ASP A 133 -0.53 9.80 -14.89
N LEU A 134 -0.93 8.92 -13.97
CA LEU A 134 -2.31 8.44 -13.88
C LEU A 134 -3.08 9.26 -12.85
N GLU A 135 -4.10 9.98 -13.31
CA GLU A 135 -4.95 10.76 -12.43
C GLU A 135 -5.78 9.83 -11.52
N LYS A 136 -5.67 10.02 -10.20
CA LYS A 136 -6.46 9.30 -9.18
C LYS A 136 -6.42 7.77 -9.35
N ALA A 137 -5.23 7.21 -9.58
CA ALA A 137 -5.05 5.79 -9.90
C ALA A 137 -5.72 4.83 -8.90
N PHE A 138 -5.66 5.11 -7.59
CA PHE A 138 -6.30 4.28 -6.56
C PHE A 138 -7.83 4.40 -6.53
N ASP A 139 -8.38 5.56 -6.91
CA ASP A 139 -9.83 5.78 -6.90
C ASP A 139 -10.49 5.27 -8.19
N ARG A 140 -9.72 5.17 -9.29
CA ARG A 140 -10.22 4.82 -10.63
C ARG A 140 -10.00 3.35 -11.02
N VAL A 141 -9.22 2.59 -10.26
CA VAL A 141 -8.96 1.19 -10.58
C VAL A 141 -10.21 0.34 -10.32
N LEU A 142 -10.62 -0.42 -11.33
CA LEU A 142 -11.72 -1.37 -11.20
C LEU A 142 -11.26 -2.57 -10.36
N HIS A 143 -12.00 -2.90 -9.30
CA HIS A 143 -11.65 -4.02 -8.42
C HIS A 143 -11.58 -5.36 -9.17
N GLU A 144 -12.45 -5.57 -10.17
CA GLU A 144 -12.42 -6.78 -11.01
C GLU A 144 -11.08 -6.97 -11.74
N LEU A 145 -10.43 -5.88 -12.17
CA LEU A 145 -9.12 -5.94 -12.81
C LEU A 145 -8.02 -6.29 -11.81
N ILE A 146 -8.15 -5.86 -10.55
CA ILE A 146 -7.22 -6.25 -9.47
C ILE A 146 -7.32 -7.76 -9.23
N TRP A 147 -8.54 -8.28 -9.12
CA TRP A 147 -8.78 -9.72 -8.94
C TRP A 147 -8.26 -10.54 -10.10
N HIS A 148 -8.53 -10.09 -11.34
CA HIS A 148 -8.00 -10.73 -12.54
C HIS A 148 -6.46 -10.73 -12.55
N ALA A 149 -5.82 -9.62 -12.19
CA ALA A 149 -4.37 -9.52 -12.12
C ALA A 149 -3.77 -10.43 -11.04
N LEU A 150 -4.39 -10.54 -9.86
CA LEU A 150 -3.92 -11.44 -8.81
C LEU A 150 -4.00 -12.91 -9.25
N ARG A 151 -5.11 -13.31 -9.89
CA ARG A 151 -5.28 -14.65 -10.46
C ARG A 151 -4.24 -14.96 -11.54
N SER A 152 -3.97 -14.02 -12.44
CA SER A 152 -2.99 -14.22 -13.52
C SER A 152 -1.55 -14.38 -13.01
N HIS A 153 -1.25 -13.85 -11.81
CA HIS A 153 0.03 -14.05 -11.13
C HIS A 153 0.05 -15.28 -10.21
N GLY A 154 -1.01 -16.09 -10.18
CA GLY A 154 -1.09 -17.34 -9.42
C GLY A 154 -1.42 -17.17 -7.94
N VAL A 155 -2.00 -16.04 -7.53
CA VAL A 155 -2.48 -15.85 -6.15
C VAL A 155 -3.69 -16.77 -5.92
N PRO A 156 -3.70 -17.58 -4.85
CA PRO A 156 -4.81 -18.48 -4.51
C PRO A 156 -6.15 -17.76 -4.29
N GLU A 157 -7.27 -18.40 -4.68
CA GLU A 157 -8.62 -17.82 -4.54
C GLU A 157 -9.03 -17.51 -3.11
N VAL A 158 -8.47 -18.21 -2.11
CA VAL A 158 -8.72 -17.89 -0.69
C VAL A 158 -8.35 -16.44 -0.33
N TYR A 159 -7.50 -15.78 -1.13
CA TYR A 159 -7.10 -14.38 -0.96
C TYR A 159 -7.74 -13.44 -1.99
N VAL A 160 -8.57 -13.94 -2.90
CA VAL A 160 -9.14 -13.22 -4.05
C VAL A 160 -10.67 -13.42 -4.08
N ASN A 161 -11.36 -12.96 -3.03
CA ASN A 161 -12.82 -12.99 -2.92
C ASN A 161 -13.42 -11.59 -3.01
#